data_AF-A0A814DN16-F1
#
_entry.id   AF-A0A814DN16-F1
#
_cell.length_a   1.000
_cell.length_b   1.000
_cell.length_c   1.000
_cell.angle_alpha   90.00
_cell.angle_beta   90.00
_cell.angle_gamma   90.00
#
_symmetry.space_group_name_H-M   'P 1'
#
loop_
_entity.id
_entity.type
_entity.pdbx_description
1 polymer ?
#
loop_
_entity_poly.entity_id
_entity_poly.type
_entity_poly.pdbx_seq_one_letter_code
_entity_poly.pdbx_strand_id
1 'polypeptide(L)'
;MENSVNYLAKLEKIGLYFCVENVLCSIGPICSIIAARNGKKAWLKCEILISVVLGLLLIFNPGLLMSYMLNSKLEKYHYFLCSLYGFYIIYSIFTPLYLLNSLDESVLYGHHWAKIVSSTLIIFDQIISYNEGLRWNYKVFCLLTPIFITTLAINVYFLLKTNKPWGRHPYTDTVNCIARIDTFVFLITGIIMYAFPKLSMRDLVIPNESYTSLCRASGAILLSLSLESYCLSEFLFLRDKKQFMLARLVGGLLKTLVINYGFIWLSIFSVQTFLMFFTICTSYNLIVLYGYLITPKELFKTKKQSQ
;
A
#
# COMPACT_ATOMS: atom_id res chain seq x y z
N MET A 1 35.87 -26.96 -8.56
CA MET A 1 34.41 -26.80 -8.73
C MET A 1 33.80 -25.75 -7.80
N GLU A 2 34.36 -25.45 -6.62
CA GLU A 2 33.87 -24.34 -5.76
C GLU A 2 34.07 -22.94 -6.37
N ASN A 3 35.17 -22.70 -7.11
CA ASN A 3 35.45 -21.38 -7.70
C ASN A 3 34.54 -21.01 -8.88
N SER A 4 33.97 -21.98 -9.60
CA SER A 4 33.06 -21.73 -10.73
C SER A 4 31.64 -21.39 -10.28
N VAL A 5 31.18 -21.94 -9.15
CA VAL A 5 29.87 -21.64 -8.54
C VAL A 5 29.85 -20.21 -7.98
N ASN A 6 30.95 -19.76 -7.36
CA ASN A 6 31.09 -18.38 -6.90
C ASN A 6 31.15 -17.35 -8.04
N TYR A 7 31.69 -17.72 -9.20
CA TYR A 7 31.73 -16.82 -10.37
C TYR A 7 30.36 -16.64 -11.01
N LEU A 8 29.57 -17.71 -11.13
CA LEU A 8 28.20 -17.66 -11.65
C LEU A 8 27.26 -16.88 -10.73
N ALA A 9 27.32 -17.09 -9.40
CA ALA A 9 26.54 -16.31 -8.44
C ALA A 9 26.91 -14.81 -8.45
N LYS A 10 28.17 -14.48 -8.75
CA LYS A 10 28.65 -13.11 -8.87
C LYS A 10 28.19 -12.46 -10.19
N LEU A 11 28.19 -13.22 -11.29
CA LEU A 11 27.67 -12.77 -12.59
C LEU A 11 26.14 -12.62 -12.60
N GLU A 12 25.39 -13.52 -11.96
CA GLU A 12 23.95 -13.37 -11.73
C GLU A 12 23.65 -12.14 -10.89
N LYS A 13 24.41 -11.90 -9.81
CA LYS A 13 24.28 -10.67 -9.02
C LYS A 13 24.51 -9.42 -9.85
N ILE A 14 25.54 -9.39 -10.71
CA ILE A 14 25.87 -8.25 -11.58
C ILE A 14 24.80 -8.04 -12.66
N GLY A 15 24.33 -9.11 -13.30
CA GLY A 15 23.27 -9.05 -14.32
C GLY A 15 21.94 -8.58 -13.74
N LEU A 16 21.55 -9.07 -12.56
CA LEU A 16 20.38 -8.56 -11.85
C LEU A 16 20.57 -7.10 -11.42
N TYR A 17 21.77 -6.71 -10.98
CA TYR A 17 22.08 -5.33 -10.57
C TYR A 17 21.84 -4.34 -11.72
N PHE A 18 22.37 -4.66 -12.90
CA PHE A 18 22.21 -3.83 -14.09
C PHE A 18 20.75 -3.79 -14.59
N CYS A 19 20.01 -4.89 -14.44
CA CYS A 19 18.58 -4.95 -14.80
C CYS A 19 17.72 -4.11 -13.83
N VAL A 20 17.93 -4.25 -12.52
CA VAL A 20 17.19 -3.53 -11.48
C VAL A 20 17.48 -2.03 -11.55
N GLU A 21 18.74 -1.62 -11.73
CA GLU A 21 19.13 -0.20 -11.87
C GLU A 21 18.49 0.46 -13.10
N ASN A 22 18.63 -0.14 -14.29
CA ASN A 22 18.13 0.48 -15.53
C ASN A 22 16.61 0.44 -15.66
N VAL A 23 15.96 -0.65 -15.20
CA VAL A 23 14.51 -0.81 -15.31
C VAL A 23 13.79 0.06 -14.28
N LEU A 24 14.24 0.10 -13.03
CA LEU A 24 13.55 0.90 -12.01
C LEU A 24 13.78 2.41 -12.21
N CYS A 25 14.96 2.85 -12.62
CA CYS A 25 15.28 4.29 -12.61
C CYS A 25 14.95 5.03 -13.88
N SER A 26 15.06 4.35 -15.03
CA SER A 26 14.79 4.96 -16.32
C SER A 26 13.38 4.60 -16.78
N ILE A 27 13.06 3.30 -16.79
CA ILE A 27 11.82 2.82 -17.37
C ILE A 27 10.63 3.13 -16.46
N GLY A 28 10.76 2.95 -15.14
CA GLY A 28 9.68 3.21 -14.17
C GLY A 28 9.09 4.63 -14.28
N PRO A 29 9.88 5.70 -14.04
CA PRO A 29 9.41 7.08 -14.18
C PRO A 29 8.92 7.42 -15.58
N ILE A 30 9.59 6.94 -16.64
CA ILE A 30 9.18 7.18 -18.03
C ILE A 30 7.81 6.54 -18.32
N CYS A 31 7.62 5.28 -17.96
CA CYS A 31 6.34 4.57 -18.08
C CYS A 31 5.23 5.28 -17.30
N SER A 32 5.53 5.77 -16.09
CA SER A 32 4.61 6.56 -15.27
C SER A 32 4.18 7.85 -15.97
N ILE A 33 5.13 8.59 -16.54
CA ILE A 33 4.86 9.84 -17.28
C ILE A 33 4.05 9.54 -18.55
N ILE A 34 4.40 8.52 -19.33
CA ILE A 34 3.67 8.12 -20.54
C ILE A 34 2.23 7.71 -20.18
N ALA A 35 2.05 6.92 -19.12
CA ALA A 35 0.73 6.53 -18.65
C ALA A 35 -0.10 7.74 -18.19
N ALA A 36 0.50 8.68 -17.47
CA ALA A 36 -0.15 9.92 -17.05
C ALA A 36 -0.57 10.80 -18.24
N ARG A 37 0.25 10.88 -19.30
CA ARG A 37 -0.10 11.59 -20.54
C ARG A 37 -1.31 10.98 -21.25
N ASN A 38 -1.49 9.67 -21.14
CA ASN A 38 -2.66 8.96 -21.69
C ASN A 38 -3.93 9.10 -20.80
N GLY A 39 -3.85 9.85 -19.70
CA GLY A 39 -4.97 10.21 -18.84
C GLY A 39 -5.03 9.45 -17.51
N LYS A 40 -5.95 9.89 -16.63
CA LYS A 40 -6.11 9.36 -15.25
C LYS A 40 -6.24 7.84 -15.20
N LYS A 41 -7.10 7.26 -16.05
CA LYS A 41 -7.34 5.80 -16.07
C LYS A 41 -6.12 5.00 -16.52
N ALA A 42 -5.34 5.52 -17.48
CA ALA A 42 -4.12 4.86 -17.91
C ALA A 42 -3.05 4.90 -16.82
N TRP A 43 -2.93 6.04 -16.12
CA TRP A 43 -2.09 6.17 -14.93
C TRP A 43 -2.46 5.15 -13.84
N LEU A 44 -3.74 5.05 -13.45
CA LEU A 44 -4.18 4.10 -12.41
C LEU A 44 -3.89 2.64 -12.80
N LYS A 45 -4.05 2.28 -14.08
CA LYS A 45 -3.68 0.93 -14.56
C LYS A 45 -2.18 0.67 -14.42
N CYS A 46 -1.36 1.66 -14.75
CA CYS A 46 0.10 1.58 -14.59
C CYS A 46 0.47 1.41 -13.12
N GLU A 47 -0.11 2.23 -12.24
CA GLU A 47 0.09 2.15 -10.79
C GLU A 47 -0.31 0.78 -10.24
N ILE A 48 -1.50 0.29 -10.58
CA ILE A 48 -1.98 -1.05 -10.21
C ILE A 48 -0.96 -2.11 -10.62
N LEU A 49 -0.51 -2.09 -11.87
CA LEU A 49 0.45 -3.07 -12.38
C LEU A 49 1.77 -3.04 -11.59
N ILE A 50 2.34 -1.85 -11.40
CA ILE A 50 3.62 -1.67 -10.69
C ILE A 50 3.48 -2.13 -9.23
N SER A 51 2.42 -1.73 -8.54
CA SER A 51 2.19 -2.12 -7.15
C SER A 51 1.93 -3.61 -6.99
N VAL A 52 1.20 -4.25 -7.91
CA VAL A 52 1.01 -5.71 -7.88
C VAL A 52 2.33 -6.43 -8.07
N VAL A 53 3.11 -6.09 -9.10
CA VAL A 53 4.39 -6.76 -9.39
C VAL A 53 5.35 -6.59 -8.21
N LEU A 54 5.52 -5.36 -7.72
CA LEU A 54 6.41 -5.07 -6.60
C LEU A 54 5.93 -5.74 -5.30
N GLY A 55 4.64 -5.65 -4.99
CA GLY A 55 4.06 -6.23 -3.79
C GLY A 55 4.14 -7.76 -3.77
N LEU A 56 3.87 -8.42 -4.90
CA LEU A 56 4.02 -9.87 -5.01
C LEU A 56 5.48 -10.29 -4.87
N LEU A 57 6.42 -9.53 -5.45
CA LEU A 57 7.86 -9.79 -5.28
C LEU A 57 8.28 -9.66 -3.81
N LEU A 58 7.80 -8.65 -3.10
CA LEU A 58 8.07 -8.44 -1.67
C LEU A 58 7.44 -9.52 -0.78
N ILE A 59 6.29 -10.08 -1.15
CA ILE A 59 5.62 -11.15 -0.40
C ILE A 59 6.28 -12.51 -0.63
N PHE A 60 6.52 -12.88 -1.89
CA PHE A 60 6.99 -14.22 -2.24
C PHE A 60 8.51 -14.35 -2.25
N ASN A 61 9.23 -13.28 -2.59
CA ASN A 61 10.70 -13.25 -2.63
C ASN A 61 11.32 -12.05 -1.86
N PRO A 62 10.95 -11.83 -0.58
CA PRO A 62 11.48 -10.70 0.21
C PRO A 62 13.01 -10.72 0.31
N GLY A 63 13.62 -11.92 0.36
CA GLY A 63 15.07 -12.08 0.45
C GLY A 63 15.84 -11.50 -0.74
N LEU A 64 15.30 -11.63 -1.94
CA LEU A 64 15.94 -11.14 -3.15
C LEU A 64 16.10 -9.62 -3.05
N LEU A 65 15.00 -8.88 -2.86
CA LEU A 65 15.05 -7.43 -2.80
C LEU A 65 15.83 -6.91 -1.58
N MET A 66 15.59 -7.49 -0.41
CA MET A 66 16.26 -7.06 0.83
C MET A 66 17.77 -7.29 0.78
N SER A 67 18.24 -8.32 0.06
CA SER A 67 19.68 -8.58 -0.11
C SER A 67 20.40 -7.53 -0.98
N TYR A 68 19.68 -6.82 -1.85
CA TYR A 68 20.22 -5.67 -2.59
C TYR A 68 20.16 -4.37 -1.79
N MET A 69 19.16 -4.29 -0.92
CA MET A 69 18.82 -3.10 -0.14
C MET A 69 19.63 -2.97 1.14
N LEU A 70 19.98 -4.06 1.81
CA LEU A 70 20.70 -4.05 3.08
C LEU A 70 22.11 -4.63 2.94
N ASN A 71 23.09 -3.94 3.50
CA ASN A 71 24.47 -4.44 3.64
C ASN A 71 24.65 -5.32 4.91
N SER A 72 23.58 -5.94 5.41
CA SER A 72 23.58 -6.77 6.64
C SER A 72 22.97 -8.14 6.40
N LYS A 73 23.16 -9.06 7.36
CA LYS A 73 22.53 -10.39 7.31
C LYS A 73 21.02 -10.24 7.48
N LEU A 74 20.27 -10.93 6.63
CA LEU A 74 18.81 -10.97 6.71
C LEU A 74 18.37 -11.95 7.80
N GLU A 75 17.51 -11.48 8.69
CA GLU A 75 16.89 -12.27 9.74
C GLU A 75 15.41 -12.54 9.42
N LYS A 76 14.80 -13.55 10.05
CA LYS A 76 13.38 -13.92 9.85
C LYS A 76 12.43 -12.71 9.88
N TYR A 77 12.71 -11.76 10.77
CA TYR A 77 11.88 -10.57 10.93
C TYR A 77 11.96 -9.60 9.74
N HIS A 78 13.11 -9.52 9.06
CA HIS A 78 13.22 -8.77 7.80
C HIS A 78 12.26 -9.34 6.75
N TYR A 79 12.20 -10.66 6.60
CA TYR A 79 11.32 -11.32 5.64
C TYR A 79 9.85 -11.02 5.95
N PHE A 80 9.45 -11.04 7.22
CA PHE A 80 8.09 -10.72 7.63
C PHE A 80 7.72 -9.27 7.39
N LEU A 81 8.52 -8.30 7.85
CA LEU A 81 8.24 -6.88 7.64
C LEU A 81 8.23 -6.51 6.16
N CYS A 82 9.14 -7.10 5.37
CA CYS A 82 9.17 -6.93 3.92
C CYS A 82 7.89 -7.49 3.26
N SER A 83 7.44 -8.67 3.69
CA SER A 83 6.17 -9.26 3.22
C SER A 83 4.96 -8.41 3.61
N LEU A 84 4.96 -7.87 4.83
CA LEU A 84 3.91 -7.00 5.35
C LEU A 84 3.85 -5.68 4.56
N TYR A 85 5.02 -5.09 4.27
CA TYR A 85 5.12 -3.91 3.41
C TYR A 85 4.62 -4.20 1.99
N GLY A 86 5.02 -5.33 1.40
CA GLY A 86 4.52 -5.81 0.09
C GLY A 86 3.01 -5.97 0.06
N PHE A 87 2.44 -6.51 1.13
CA PHE A 87 0.99 -6.57 1.32
C PHE A 87 0.35 -5.19 1.33
N TYR A 88 0.89 -4.23 2.08
CA TYR A 88 0.33 -2.89 2.12
C TYR A 88 0.41 -2.18 0.76
N ILE A 89 1.47 -2.41 -0.02
CA ILE A 89 1.55 -1.93 -1.41
C ILE A 89 0.38 -2.47 -2.24
N ILE A 90 0.12 -3.77 -2.19
CA ILE A 90 -1.04 -4.39 -2.88
C ILE A 90 -2.35 -3.84 -2.31
N TYR A 91 -2.48 -3.69 -1.00
CA TYR A 91 -3.71 -3.17 -0.41
C TYR A 91 -4.00 -1.74 -0.89
N SER A 92 -2.98 -0.90 -1.04
CA SER A 92 -3.10 0.48 -1.52
C SER A 92 -3.64 0.63 -2.94
N ILE A 93 -3.80 -0.46 -3.70
CA ILE A 93 -4.35 -0.42 -5.05
C ILE A 93 -5.70 -1.17 -5.19
N PHE A 94 -6.23 -1.77 -4.12
CA PHE A 94 -7.56 -2.40 -4.23
C PHE A 94 -8.64 -1.36 -4.50
N THR A 95 -8.60 -0.20 -3.83
CA THR A 95 -9.54 0.90 -4.11
C THR A 95 -9.56 1.29 -5.60
N PRO A 96 -8.43 1.70 -6.23
CA PRO A 96 -8.43 2.04 -7.66
C PRO A 96 -8.69 0.83 -8.58
N LEU A 97 -8.37 -0.40 -8.16
CA LEU A 97 -8.69 -1.60 -8.95
C LEU A 97 -10.19 -1.85 -9.05
N TYR A 98 -10.90 -1.82 -7.92
CA TYR A 98 -12.35 -2.06 -7.89
C TYR A 98 -13.14 -0.88 -8.47
N LEU A 99 -12.60 0.33 -8.42
CA LEU A 99 -13.25 1.56 -8.85
C LEU A 99 -12.70 2.15 -10.16
N LEU A 100 -11.86 1.41 -10.89
CA LEU A 100 -11.21 1.89 -12.13
C LEU A 100 -12.19 2.44 -13.18
N ASN A 101 -13.39 1.85 -13.22
CA ASN A 101 -14.45 2.18 -14.15
C ASN A 101 -15.50 3.13 -13.57
N SER A 102 -15.32 3.62 -12.34
CA SER A 102 -16.20 4.61 -11.75
C SER A 102 -16.22 5.88 -12.62
N LEU A 103 -17.40 6.50 -12.67
CA LEU A 103 -17.61 7.82 -13.29
C LEU A 103 -17.53 8.95 -12.25
N ASP A 104 -17.35 8.61 -10.99
CA ASP A 104 -17.27 9.55 -9.88
C ASP A 104 -15.85 10.10 -9.72
N GLU A 105 -15.68 11.39 -9.99
CA GLU A 105 -14.40 12.06 -9.83
C GLU A 105 -13.92 12.11 -8.37
N SER A 106 -14.83 12.00 -7.39
CA SER A 106 -14.48 12.04 -5.97
C SER A 106 -13.66 10.85 -5.51
N VAL A 107 -13.89 9.68 -6.11
CA VAL A 107 -13.09 8.48 -5.88
C VAL A 107 -11.64 8.73 -6.25
N LEU A 108 -11.42 9.29 -7.45
CA LEU A 108 -10.08 9.57 -7.96
C LEU A 108 -9.41 10.69 -7.18
N TYR A 109 -10.19 11.71 -6.78
CA TYR A 109 -9.70 12.80 -5.94
C TYR A 109 -9.15 12.29 -4.60
N GLY A 110 -9.94 11.45 -3.89
CA GLY A 110 -9.51 10.84 -2.63
C GLY A 110 -8.27 9.96 -2.79
N HIS A 111 -8.22 9.17 -3.87
CA HIS A 111 -7.07 8.33 -4.18
C HIS A 111 -5.79 9.15 -4.44
N HIS A 112 -5.86 10.20 -5.24
CA HIS A 112 -4.69 11.03 -5.53
C HIS A 112 -4.16 11.74 -4.26
N TRP A 113 -5.05 12.23 -3.38
CA TRP A 113 -4.64 12.76 -2.07
C TRP A 113 -3.96 11.71 -1.20
N ALA A 114 -4.55 10.51 -1.13
CA ALA A 114 -3.98 9.40 -0.39
C ALA A 114 -2.56 9.07 -0.89
N LYS A 115 -2.33 9.05 -2.21
CA LYS A 115 -1.02 8.75 -2.80
C LYS A 115 0.02 9.84 -2.61
N ILE A 116 -0.40 11.11 -2.57
CA ILE A 116 0.48 12.22 -2.20
C ILE A 116 1.00 12.03 -0.79
N VAL A 117 0.11 11.70 0.16
CA VAL A 117 0.50 11.50 1.56
C VAL A 117 1.44 10.31 1.72
N SER A 118 1.13 9.13 1.15
CA SER A 118 2.06 8.00 1.24
C SER A 118 3.41 8.30 0.59
N SER A 119 3.42 8.91 -0.61
CA SER A 119 4.67 9.20 -1.32
C SER A 119 5.55 10.19 -0.54
N THR A 120 4.93 11.23 0.03
CA THR A 120 5.63 12.24 0.85
C THR A 120 6.23 11.62 2.10
N LEU A 121 5.45 10.81 2.83
CA LEU A 121 5.90 10.15 4.05
C LEU A 121 6.97 9.08 3.78
N ILE A 122 6.88 8.36 2.66
CA ILE A 122 7.95 7.42 2.26
C ILE A 122 9.24 8.18 1.93
N ILE A 123 9.17 9.33 1.25
CA ILE A 123 10.35 10.18 1.02
C ILE A 123 10.95 10.66 2.34
N PHE A 124 10.13 11.07 3.31
CA PHE A 124 10.63 11.44 4.64
C PHE A 124 11.25 10.28 5.40
N ASP A 125 10.65 9.08 5.34
CA ASP A 125 11.28 7.88 5.91
C ASP A 125 12.65 7.61 5.27
N GLN A 126 12.80 7.82 3.96
CA GLN A 126 14.09 7.69 3.29
C GLN A 126 15.14 8.68 3.84
N ILE A 127 14.76 9.93 4.08
CA ILE A 127 15.64 10.96 4.64
C ILE A 127 16.02 10.63 6.08
N ILE A 128 15.04 10.25 6.91
CA ILE A 128 15.28 9.84 8.30
C ILE A 128 16.22 8.64 8.33
N SER A 129 15.93 7.63 7.50
CA SER A 129 16.72 6.41 7.38
C SER A 129 18.17 6.69 6.99
N TYR A 130 18.38 7.59 6.03
CA TYR A 130 19.72 8.02 5.64
C TYR A 130 20.48 8.70 6.79
N ASN A 131 19.82 9.58 7.54
CA ASN A 131 20.42 10.29 8.66
C ASN A 131 20.71 9.40 9.88
N GLU A 132 19.90 8.34 10.09
CA GLU A 132 20.11 7.36 11.16
C GLU A 132 21.36 6.47 10.89
N GLY A 133 22.03 6.61 9.73
CA GLY A 133 23.26 5.86 9.43
C GLY A 133 23.00 4.41 9.01
N LEU A 134 21.77 4.12 8.58
CA LEU A 134 21.38 2.79 8.15
C LEU A 134 22.34 2.26 7.09
N ARG A 135 22.66 0.97 7.22
CA ARG A 135 23.41 0.18 6.23
C ARG A 135 22.61 -0.11 4.96
N TRP A 136 21.65 0.73 4.61
CA TRP A 136 21.00 0.63 3.33
C TRP A 136 22.00 0.90 2.22
N ASN A 137 21.83 0.22 1.09
CA ASN A 137 22.58 0.52 -0.11
C ASN A 137 22.14 1.88 -0.65
N TYR A 138 22.94 2.93 -0.39
CA TYR A 138 22.65 4.32 -0.77
C TYR A 138 22.34 4.47 -2.27
N LYS A 139 22.93 3.63 -3.12
CA LYS A 139 22.61 3.60 -4.55
C LYS A 139 21.14 3.29 -4.74
N VAL A 140 20.65 2.21 -4.13
CA VAL A 140 19.24 1.80 -4.22
C VAL A 140 18.29 2.87 -3.68
N PHE A 141 18.70 3.64 -2.66
CA PHE A 141 17.93 4.79 -2.18
C PHE A 141 17.77 5.87 -3.24
N CYS A 142 18.90 6.37 -3.76
CA CYS A 142 18.91 7.38 -4.80
C CYS A 142 18.15 6.94 -6.05
N LEU A 143 18.09 5.63 -6.31
CA LEU A 143 17.40 5.02 -7.44
C LEU A 143 15.87 4.95 -7.26
N LEU A 144 15.38 4.78 -6.03
CA LEU A 144 13.94 4.70 -5.73
C LEU A 144 13.28 6.07 -5.54
N THR A 145 14.02 7.06 -5.03
CA THR A 145 13.50 8.41 -4.76
C THR A 145 12.86 9.07 -6.01
N PRO A 146 13.45 9.00 -7.23
CA PRO A 146 12.83 9.54 -8.43
C PRO A 146 11.46 8.94 -8.75
N ILE A 147 11.22 7.66 -8.45
CA ILE A 147 9.93 7.00 -8.67
C ILE A 147 8.86 7.61 -7.76
N PHE A 148 9.18 7.79 -6.47
CA PHE A 148 8.27 8.41 -5.52
C PHE A 148 8.00 9.88 -5.84
N ILE A 149 9.03 10.63 -6.24
CA ILE A 149 8.88 12.03 -6.68
C ILE A 149 8.02 12.12 -7.94
N THR A 150 8.24 11.24 -8.92
CA THR A 150 7.44 11.22 -10.16
C THR A 150 5.99 10.88 -9.86
N THR A 151 5.76 9.88 -8.99
CA THR A 151 4.41 9.49 -8.53
C THR A 151 3.74 10.65 -7.80
N LEU A 152 4.45 11.33 -6.90
CA LEU A 152 3.97 12.52 -6.19
C LEU A 152 3.57 13.62 -7.18
N ALA A 153 4.45 13.95 -8.14
CA ALA A 153 4.20 14.99 -9.13
C ALA A 153 2.99 14.68 -10.03
N ILE A 154 2.84 13.43 -10.48
CA ILE A 154 1.70 12.99 -11.29
C ILE A 154 0.38 13.12 -10.50
N ASN A 155 0.36 12.70 -9.23
CA ASN A 155 -0.83 12.80 -8.41
C ASN A 155 -1.19 14.27 -8.08
N VAL A 156 -0.20 15.12 -7.82
CA VAL A 156 -0.41 16.58 -7.66
C VAL A 156 -0.98 17.19 -8.93
N TYR A 157 -0.42 16.84 -10.10
CA TYR A 157 -0.92 17.29 -11.40
C TYR A 157 -2.40 16.93 -11.60
N PHE A 158 -2.78 15.69 -11.30
CA PHE A 158 -4.17 15.29 -11.44
C PHE A 158 -5.09 15.96 -10.42
N LEU A 159 -4.64 16.21 -9.18
CA LEU A 159 -5.42 17.00 -8.23
C LEU A 159 -5.65 18.43 -8.71
N LEU A 160 -4.62 19.11 -9.22
CA LEU A 160 -4.74 20.48 -9.73
C LEU A 160 -5.69 20.59 -10.93
N LYS A 161 -5.80 19.51 -11.72
CA LYS A 161 -6.73 19.43 -12.86
C LYS A 161 -8.12 18.92 -12.51
N THR A 162 -8.34 18.38 -11.31
CA THR A 162 -9.63 17.82 -10.91
C THR A 162 -10.37 18.87 -10.09
N ASN A 163 -11.58 19.24 -10.52
CA ASN A 163 -12.42 20.10 -9.70
C ASN A 163 -12.77 19.36 -8.41
N LYS A 164 -12.71 20.07 -7.28
CA LYS A 164 -13.07 19.47 -6.00
C LYS A 164 -14.52 18.95 -6.09
N PRO A 165 -14.77 17.65 -5.83
CA PRO A 165 -16.12 17.12 -5.84
C PRO A 165 -16.97 17.80 -4.76
N TRP A 166 -18.20 18.17 -5.09
CA TRP A 166 -19.19 18.68 -4.14
C TRP A 166 -20.35 17.69 -4.06
N GLY A 167 -20.59 17.12 -2.89
CA GLY A 167 -21.80 16.33 -2.63
C GLY A 167 -21.69 15.43 -1.41
N ARG A 168 -22.74 15.38 -0.60
CA ARG A 168 -22.98 14.32 0.39
C ARG A 168 -24.32 13.69 0.07
N HIS A 169 -24.36 12.35 -0.01
CA HIS A 169 -25.65 11.65 -0.10
C HIS A 169 -26.26 11.45 1.29
N PRO A 170 -27.49 11.97 1.54
CA PRO A 170 -28.13 11.86 2.85
C PRO A 170 -28.53 10.43 3.24
N TYR A 171 -28.60 9.49 2.28
CA TYR A 171 -29.06 8.11 2.52
C TYR A 171 -27.92 7.11 2.81
N THR A 172 -26.76 7.59 3.27
CA THR A 172 -25.56 6.74 3.43
C THR A 172 -24.97 6.75 4.84
N ASP A 173 -25.72 7.21 5.84
CA ASP A 173 -25.20 7.48 7.18
C ASP A 173 -24.53 6.27 7.85
N THR A 174 -25.09 5.07 7.73
CA THR A 174 -24.49 3.86 8.33
C THR A 174 -23.18 3.46 7.65
N VAL A 175 -23.14 3.46 6.31
CA VAL A 175 -21.93 3.12 5.54
C VAL A 175 -20.85 4.18 5.76
N ASN A 176 -21.24 5.45 5.82
CA ASN A 176 -20.33 6.55 6.14
C ASN A 176 -19.80 6.45 7.58
N CYS A 177 -20.63 6.02 8.54
CA CYS A 177 -20.20 5.77 9.91
C CYS A 177 -19.13 4.67 9.97
N ILE A 178 -19.35 3.57 9.26
CA ILE A 178 -18.37 2.47 9.15
C ILE A 178 -17.08 2.96 8.49
N ALA A 179 -17.16 3.78 7.44
CA ALA A 179 -15.98 4.41 6.82
C ALA A 179 -15.20 5.32 7.78
N ARG A 180 -15.88 6.01 8.71
CA ARG A 180 -15.21 6.82 9.74
C ARG A 180 -14.50 5.95 10.76
N ILE A 181 -15.10 4.84 11.16
CA ILE A 181 -14.42 3.84 12.01
C ILE A 181 -13.19 3.29 11.29
N ASP A 182 -13.34 2.92 10.02
CA ASP A 182 -12.26 2.45 9.16
C ASP A 182 -11.12 3.48 9.05
N THR A 183 -11.47 4.74 8.78
CA THR A 183 -10.55 5.88 8.78
C THR A 183 -9.78 5.96 10.10
N PHE A 184 -10.48 5.91 11.23
CA PHE A 184 -9.87 6.04 12.57
C PHE A 184 -8.93 4.88 12.89
N VAL A 185 -9.32 3.65 12.57
CA VAL A 185 -8.49 2.44 12.77
C VAL A 185 -7.20 2.55 11.98
N PHE A 186 -7.28 2.90 10.69
CA PHE A 186 -6.09 3.04 9.84
C PHE A 186 -5.23 4.24 10.24
N LEU A 187 -5.85 5.36 10.60
CA LEU A 187 -5.14 6.56 11.03
C LEU A 187 -4.33 6.29 12.30
N ILE A 188 -4.93 5.73 13.35
CA ILE A 188 -4.23 5.44 14.60
C ILE A 188 -3.12 4.42 14.38
N THR A 189 -3.43 3.32 13.67
CA THR A 189 -2.43 2.29 13.40
C THR A 189 -1.28 2.85 12.58
N GLY A 190 -1.58 3.67 11.56
CA GLY A 190 -0.59 4.34 10.73
C GLY A 190 0.28 5.32 11.51
N ILE A 191 -0.29 6.14 12.39
CA ILE A 191 0.45 7.04 13.29
C ILE A 191 1.38 6.24 14.20
N ILE A 192 0.89 5.17 14.84
CA ILE A 192 1.70 4.36 15.75
C ILE A 192 2.88 3.72 15.00
N MET A 193 2.64 3.13 13.82
CA MET A 193 3.71 2.51 13.02
C MET A 193 4.71 3.54 12.47
N TYR A 194 4.24 4.71 12.06
CA TYR A 194 5.09 5.75 11.47
C TYR A 194 5.87 6.57 12.50
N ALA A 195 5.21 7.11 13.51
CA ALA A 195 5.83 7.97 14.51
C ALA A 195 6.53 7.17 15.63
N PHE A 196 5.99 5.99 15.97
CA PHE A 196 6.47 5.17 17.09
C PHE A 196 6.78 3.72 16.67
N PRO A 197 7.62 3.49 15.63
CA PRO A 197 7.88 2.15 15.11
C PRO A 197 8.41 1.19 16.19
N LYS A 198 9.24 1.67 17.14
CA LYS A 198 9.73 0.89 18.28
C LYS A 198 8.61 0.40 19.20
N LEU A 199 7.56 1.20 19.40
CA LEU A 199 6.39 0.81 20.21
C LEU A 199 5.56 -0.23 19.48
N SER A 200 5.36 -0.06 18.17
CA SER A 200 4.60 -1.02 17.34
C SER A 200 5.27 -2.40 17.26
N MET A 201 6.58 -2.44 17.51
CA MET A 201 7.42 -3.63 17.45
C MET A 201 7.92 -4.06 18.84
N ARG A 202 7.22 -3.70 19.92
CA ARG A 202 7.68 -3.93 21.30
C ARG A 202 7.94 -5.40 21.66
N ASP A 203 7.23 -6.32 21.01
CA ASP A 203 7.43 -7.76 21.20
C ASP A 203 8.72 -8.29 20.56
N LEU A 204 9.51 -7.43 19.89
CA LEU A 204 10.67 -7.84 19.12
C LEU A 204 11.99 -7.54 19.82
N VAL A 205 12.84 -8.56 19.79
CA VAL A 205 14.25 -8.54 20.20
C VAL A 205 14.98 -7.43 19.44
N ILE A 206 15.78 -6.66 20.19
CA ILE A 206 16.70 -5.57 19.81
C ILE A 206 16.25 -4.76 18.57
N PRO A 207 15.77 -3.50 18.75
CA PRO A 207 15.35 -2.67 17.64
C PRO A 207 16.49 -2.49 16.63
N ASN A 208 16.21 -2.83 15.37
CA ASN A 208 17.08 -2.58 14.22
C ASN A 208 16.48 -1.44 13.40
N GLU A 209 17.32 -0.55 12.90
CA GLU A 209 16.91 0.60 12.10
C GLU A 209 16.21 0.17 10.80
N SER A 210 16.59 -0.98 10.23
CA SER A 210 15.95 -1.52 9.01
C SER A 210 14.50 -1.91 9.29
N TYR A 211 14.23 -2.44 10.49
CA TYR A 211 12.88 -2.74 10.96
C TYR A 211 12.07 -1.48 11.15
N THR A 212 12.68 -0.43 11.72
CA THR A 212 11.98 0.84 11.91
C THR A 212 11.60 1.47 10.57
N SER A 213 12.49 1.49 9.57
CA SER A 213 12.15 2.03 8.24
C SER A 213 11.03 1.25 7.55
N LEU A 214 11.10 -0.10 7.50
CA LEU A 214 10.01 -0.91 6.91
C LEU A 214 8.68 -0.71 7.64
N CYS A 215 8.72 -0.52 8.96
CA CYS A 215 7.54 -0.23 9.77
C CYS A 215 6.98 1.18 9.46
N ARG A 216 7.84 2.20 9.36
CA ARG A 216 7.44 3.55 8.95
C ARG A 216 6.84 3.56 7.54
N ALA A 217 7.48 2.90 6.58
CA ALA A 217 6.97 2.78 5.22
C ALA A 217 5.58 2.11 5.16
N SER A 218 5.37 1.07 5.98
CA SER A 218 4.04 0.45 6.13
C SER A 218 3.02 1.41 6.76
N GLY A 219 3.43 2.15 7.80
CA GLY A 219 2.61 3.19 8.43
C GLY A 219 2.19 4.31 7.47
N ALA A 220 3.08 4.74 6.58
CA ALA A 220 2.79 5.73 5.54
C ALA A 220 1.66 5.27 4.60
N ILE A 221 1.66 3.99 4.22
CA ILE A 221 0.58 3.42 3.39
C ILE A 221 -0.72 3.32 4.19
N LEU A 222 -0.67 2.96 5.48
CA LEU A 222 -1.88 2.95 6.32
C LEU A 222 -2.51 4.33 6.46
N LEU A 223 -1.69 5.38 6.61
CA LEU A 223 -2.16 6.77 6.63
C LEU A 223 -2.83 7.15 5.31
N SER A 224 -2.25 6.73 4.18
CA SER A 224 -2.86 6.89 2.86
C SER A 224 -4.22 6.18 2.76
N LEU A 225 -4.30 4.92 3.21
CA LEU A 225 -5.55 4.17 3.26
C LEU A 225 -6.61 4.88 4.12
N SER A 226 -6.23 5.48 5.25
CA SER A 226 -7.16 6.23 6.09
C SER A 226 -7.81 7.40 5.34
N LEU A 227 -7.07 8.09 4.47
CA LEU A 227 -7.59 9.20 3.67
C LEU A 227 -8.58 8.73 2.60
N GLU A 228 -8.33 7.59 1.95
CA GLU A 228 -9.31 7.02 1.01
C GLU A 228 -10.64 6.71 1.73
N SER A 229 -10.57 6.19 2.95
CA SER A 229 -11.77 5.90 3.76
C SER A 229 -12.50 7.16 4.21
N TYR A 230 -11.75 8.21 4.53
CA TYR A 230 -12.32 9.51 4.87
C TYR A 230 -13.11 10.10 3.69
N CYS A 231 -12.55 10.00 2.49
CA CYS A 231 -13.18 10.47 1.25
C CYS A 231 -14.40 9.64 0.81
N LEU A 232 -14.65 8.45 1.37
CA LEU A 232 -15.82 7.63 1.03
C LEU A 232 -17.15 8.40 1.18
N SER A 233 -17.21 9.31 2.16
CA SER A 233 -18.41 10.11 2.42
C SER A 233 -18.78 11.05 1.26
N GLU A 234 -17.81 11.39 0.41
CA GLU A 234 -17.94 12.27 -0.76
C GLU A 234 -18.37 11.49 -2.03
N PHE A 235 -18.37 10.16 -2.00
CA PHE A 235 -18.74 9.37 -3.18
C PHE A 235 -20.22 9.58 -3.54
N LEU A 236 -20.45 9.89 -4.81
CA LEU A 236 -21.73 10.12 -5.45
C LEU A 236 -22.49 8.81 -5.64
N PHE A 237 -21.85 7.74 -6.12
CA PHE A 237 -22.55 6.49 -6.41
C PHE A 237 -22.53 5.50 -5.24
N LEU A 238 -23.69 4.92 -4.93
CA LEU A 238 -23.82 3.88 -3.91
C LEU A 238 -23.06 2.61 -4.31
N ARG A 239 -23.04 2.32 -5.62
CA ARG A 239 -22.24 1.24 -6.18
C ARG A 239 -20.76 1.38 -5.83
N ASP A 240 -20.22 2.59 -5.92
CA ASP A 240 -18.80 2.84 -5.64
C ASP A 240 -18.50 2.68 -4.15
N LYS A 241 -19.41 3.14 -3.27
CA LYS A 241 -19.29 2.88 -1.83
C LYS A 241 -19.28 1.38 -1.50
N LYS A 242 -20.13 0.61 -2.19
CA LYS A 242 -20.18 -0.84 -2.03
C LYS A 242 -18.90 -1.52 -2.54
N GLN A 243 -18.39 -1.09 -3.69
CA GLN A 243 -17.14 -1.60 -4.25
C GLN A 243 -15.93 -1.24 -3.38
N PHE A 244 -15.94 -0.06 -2.76
CA PHE A 244 -14.95 0.33 -1.76
C PHE A 244 -14.96 -0.61 -0.54
N MET A 245 -16.13 -0.89 0.03
CA MET A 245 -16.24 -1.83 1.16
C MET A 245 -15.78 -3.24 0.77
N LEU A 246 -16.04 -3.67 -0.47
CA LEU A 246 -15.51 -4.93 -0.99
C LEU A 246 -13.98 -4.92 -1.08
N ALA A 247 -13.39 -3.84 -1.61
CA ALA A 247 -11.94 -3.66 -1.68
C ALA A 247 -11.30 -3.74 -0.28
N ARG A 248 -11.91 -3.10 0.71
CA ARG A 248 -11.50 -3.17 2.14
C ARG A 248 -11.58 -4.58 2.70
N LEU A 249 -12.65 -5.32 2.40
CA LEU A 249 -12.84 -6.69 2.86
C LEU A 249 -11.76 -7.62 2.26
N VAL A 250 -11.52 -7.53 0.94
CA VAL A 250 -10.47 -8.33 0.28
C VAL A 250 -9.08 -8.01 0.84
N GLY A 251 -8.78 -6.73 1.06
CA GLY A 251 -7.54 -6.31 1.73
C GLY A 251 -7.39 -6.85 3.14
N GLY A 252 -8.46 -6.82 3.93
CA GLY A 252 -8.47 -7.36 5.29
C GLY A 252 -8.33 -8.89 5.35
N LEU A 253 -8.88 -9.63 4.38
CA LEU A 253 -8.66 -11.07 4.24
C LEU A 253 -7.21 -11.39 3.87
N LEU A 254 -6.64 -10.65 2.90
CA LEU A 254 -5.24 -10.82 2.52
C LEU A 254 -4.28 -10.50 3.67
N LYS A 255 -4.58 -9.48 4.50
CA LYS A 255 -3.83 -9.18 5.73
C LYS A 255 -3.77 -10.39 6.67
N THR A 256 -4.89 -11.09 6.81
CA THR A 256 -5.01 -12.26 7.69
C THR A 256 -4.13 -13.41 7.19
N LEU A 257 -4.02 -13.60 5.87
CA LEU A 257 -3.10 -14.57 5.27
C LEU A 257 -1.63 -14.27 5.58
N VAL A 258 -1.22 -12.99 5.54
CA VAL A 258 0.15 -12.59 5.87
C VAL A 258 0.47 -12.78 7.35
N ILE A 259 -0.49 -12.51 8.24
CA ILE A 259 -0.34 -12.78 9.68
C ILE A 259 -0.21 -14.29 9.94
N ASN A 260 -1.05 -15.11 9.31
CA ASN A 260 -0.95 -16.57 9.38
C ASN A 260 0.40 -17.07 8.87
N TYR A 261 0.90 -16.52 7.76
CA TYR A 261 2.23 -16.84 7.24
C TYR A 261 3.33 -16.50 8.25
N GLY A 262 3.29 -15.31 8.87
CA GLY A 262 4.27 -14.90 9.89
C GLY A 262 4.27 -15.79 11.14
N PHE A 263 3.10 -16.31 11.54
CA PHE A 263 2.99 -17.22 12.68
C PHE A 263 3.38 -18.67 12.33
N ILE A 264 2.77 -19.26 11.31
CA ILE A 264 2.92 -20.68 10.97
C ILE A 264 4.31 -20.98 10.40
N TRP A 265 4.79 -20.15 9.46
CA TRP A 265 6.01 -20.45 8.71
C TRP A 265 7.26 -19.77 9.26
N LEU A 266 7.12 -18.53 9.77
CA LEU A 266 8.27 -17.78 10.28
C LEU A 266 8.43 -17.89 11.81
N SER A 267 7.37 -18.29 12.53
CA SER A 267 7.34 -18.42 14.00
C SER A 267 7.81 -17.16 14.73
N ILE A 268 7.42 -15.99 14.21
CA ILE A 268 7.85 -14.68 14.74
C ILE A 268 7.02 -14.25 15.94
N PHE A 269 5.77 -14.67 16.00
CA PHE A 269 4.83 -14.25 17.04
C PHE A 269 4.71 -15.31 18.14
N SER A 270 4.56 -14.85 19.38
CA SER A 270 4.01 -15.69 20.43
C SER A 270 2.56 -16.08 20.07
N VAL A 271 2.08 -17.20 20.62
CA VAL A 271 0.67 -17.63 20.44
C VAL A 271 -0.30 -16.54 20.89
N GLN A 272 0.00 -15.86 22.00
CA GLN A 272 -0.83 -14.78 22.53
C GLN A 272 -0.88 -13.57 21.57
N THR A 273 0.27 -13.14 21.05
CA THR A 273 0.38 -12.05 20.08
C THR A 273 -0.38 -12.40 18.78
N PHE A 274 -0.24 -13.64 18.30
CA PHE A 274 -0.98 -14.13 17.13
C PHE A 274 -2.50 -14.08 17.34
N LEU A 275 -3.00 -14.64 18.45
CA LEU A 275 -4.43 -14.64 18.76
C LEU A 275 -5.01 -13.23 18.87
N MET A 276 -4.25 -12.30 19.45
CA MET A 276 -4.63 -10.89 19.51
C MET A 276 -4.76 -10.28 18.12
N PHE A 277 -3.73 -10.40 17.27
CA PHE A 277 -3.77 -9.86 15.90
C PHE A 277 -4.86 -10.50 15.06
N PHE A 278 -5.05 -11.82 15.16
CA PHE A 278 -6.08 -12.55 14.44
C PHE A 278 -7.48 -12.08 14.85
N THR A 279 -7.72 -11.93 16.16
CA THR A 279 -9.00 -11.44 16.69
C THR A 279 -9.29 -10.02 16.22
N ILE A 280 -8.32 -9.11 16.30
CA ILE A 280 -8.46 -7.72 15.83
C ILE A 280 -8.78 -7.70 14.33
N CYS A 281 -8.04 -8.46 13.51
CA CYS A 281 -8.27 -8.50 12.06
C CYS A 281 -9.63 -9.09 11.71
N THR A 282 -10.06 -10.15 12.42
CA THR A 282 -11.37 -10.77 12.22
C THR A 282 -12.50 -9.82 12.60
N SER A 283 -12.42 -9.17 13.76
CA SER A 283 -13.40 -8.17 14.21
C SER A 283 -13.50 -7.00 13.23
N TYR A 284 -12.36 -6.49 12.74
CA TYR A 284 -12.34 -5.46 11.70
C TYR A 284 -13.01 -5.94 10.40
N ASN A 285 -12.71 -7.16 9.94
CA ASN A 285 -13.32 -7.73 8.73
C ASN A 285 -14.84 -7.89 8.87
N LEU A 286 -15.34 -8.24 10.05
CA LEU A 286 -16.78 -8.30 10.33
C LEU A 286 -17.44 -6.93 10.24
N ILE A 287 -16.80 -5.88 10.76
CA ILE A 287 -17.31 -4.49 10.66
C ILE A 287 -17.40 -4.05 9.19
N VAL A 288 -16.35 -4.31 8.40
CA VAL A 288 -16.34 -3.98 6.97
C VAL A 288 -17.37 -4.80 6.19
N LEU A 289 -17.49 -6.10 6.49
CA LEU A 289 -18.51 -6.97 5.90
C LEU A 289 -19.91 -6.47 6.20
N TYR A 290 -20.18 -6.06 7.43
CA TYR A 290 -21.44 -5.43 7.81
C TYR A 290 -21.72 -4.18 6.96
N GLY A 291 -20.71 -3.32 6.76
CA GLY A 291 -20.81 -2.15 5.88
C GLY A 291 -21.13 -2.51 4.43
N TYR A 292 -20.51 -3.56 3.90
CA TYR A 292 -20.79 -4.07 2.56
C TYR A 292 -22.24 -4.58 2.41
N LEU A 293 -22.73 -5.33 3.40
CA LEU A 293 -24.06 -5.95 3.36
C LEU A 293 -25.18 -4.92 3.52
N ILE A 294 -25.00 -3.91 4.36
CA ILE A 294 -26.01 -2.87 4.62
C ILE A 294 -26.05 -1.79 3.54
N THR A 295 -25.02 -1.71 2.67
CA THR A 295 -25.02 -0.76 1.55
C THR A 295 -26.16 -1.12 0.57
N PRO A 296 -27.15 -0.23 0.38
CA PRO A 296 -28.31 -0.53 -0.46
C PRO A 296 -27.88 -0.78 -1.92
N LYS A 297 -28.59 -1.67 -2.61
CA LYS A 297 -28.41 -1.85 -4.05
C LYS A 297 -29.00 -0.62 -4.76
N GLU A 298 -28.30 -0.12 -5.77
CA GLU A 298 -28.88 0.91 -6.64
C GLU A 298 -30.13 0.35 -7.31
N LEU A 299 -31.28 0.96 -7.03
CA LEU A 299 -32.50 0.73 -7.80
C LEU A 299 -32.26 1.34 -9.18
N PHE A 300 -31.95 0.49 -10.17
CA PHE A 300 -32.04 0.90 -11.56
C PHE A 300 -33.49 1.34 -11.80
N LYS A 301 -33.73 2.65 -11.81
CA LYS A 301 -34.88 3.19 -12.54
C LYS A 301 -34.61 2.83 -14.00
N THR A 302 -35.10 1.67 -14.43
CA THR A 302 -35.42 1.42 -15.83
C THR A 302 -36.36 2.54 -16.25
N LYS A 303 -35.77 3.61 -16.81
CA LYS A 303 -36.48 4.50 -17.73
C LYS A 303 -36.94 3.59 -18.86
N LYS A 304 -38.17 3.07 -18.76
CA LYS A 304 -38.98 2.93 -19.97
C LYS A 304 -39.09 4.34 -20.52
N GLN A 305 -38.23 4.64 -21.49
CA GLN A 305 -38.50 5.68 -22.46
C GLN A 305 -39.80 5.26 -23.15
N SER A 306 -40.92 5.85 -22.73
CA SER A 306 -42.04 6.02 -23.65
C SER A 306 -41.62 7.10 -24.63
N GLN A 307 -41.08 6.65 -25.77
CA GLN A 307 -41.29 7.36 -27.03
C GLN A 307 -42.77 7.31 -27.38
#